data_AF-A0A497NP77-F1
#
_entry.id   AF-A0A497NP77-F1
#
_cell.length_a   1.000
_cell.length_b   1.000
_cell.length_c   1.000
_cell.angle_alpha   90.00
_cell.angle_beta   90.00
_cell.angle_gamma   90.00
#
_symmetry.space_group_name_H-M   'P 1'
#
loop_
_entity.id
_entity.type
_entity.pdbx_description
1 polymer ?
#
loop_
_entity_poly.entity_id
_entity_poly.type
_entity_poly.pdbx_seq_one_letter_code
_entity_poly.pdbx_strand_id
1 'polypeptide(L)'
;EILLLAKFKHREILQLLSEHPMTATELSKSLGITKSAIGYHLKQLMQANLIYIKKVEVEHHGIQQKFYSPIAAFIIATYGRTPDNIKRYFIQVQIEHVIGILAAIQCENSFFFDIHSETIEKLALMLWKQLEQTCKKYEGSNVIDTAGSLKITIYTDALNKLKTSPEWKALLPLS
;
A
#
# COMPACT_ATOMS: atom_id res chain seq x y z
N GLU A 1 10.89 3.84 20.61
CA GLU A 1 9.86 4.68 19.94
C GLU A 1 10.19 5.12 18.50
N ILE A 2 11.44 5.47 18.16
CA ILE A 2 11.82 6.05 16.84
C ILE A 2 11.40 5.20 15.62
N LEU A 3 11.45 3.87 15.72
CA LEU A 3 11.11 2.96 14.61
C LEU A 3 9.62 2.99 14.25
N LEU A 4 8.72 3.29 15.20
CA LEU A 4 7.28 3.33 14.98
C LEU A 4 6.88 4.63 14.26
N LEU A 5 7.47 5.76 14.70
CA LEU A 5 7.28 7.08 14.10
C LEU A 5 7.78 7.14 12.65
N ALA A 6 8.96 6.56 12.38
CA ALA A 6 9.51 6.49 11.03
C ALA A 6 8.59 5.72 10.07
N LYS A 7 7.97 4.63 10.55
CA LYS A 7 7.01 3.83 9.78
C LYS A 7 5.70 4.58 9.50
N PHE A 8 5.18 5.32 10.48
CA PHE A 8 4.01 6.20 10.29
C PHE A 8 4.29 7.28 9.24
N LYS A 9 5.45 7.94 9.33
CA LYS A 9 5.85 9.02 8.40
C LYS A 9 6.11 8.52 6.98
N HIS A 10 6.66 7.32 6.79
CA HIS A 10 6.77 6.72 5.46
C HIS A 10 5.40 6.50 4.80
N ARG A 11 4.39 6.06 5.56
CA ARG A 11 3.03 5.88 5.05
C ARG A 11 2.40 7.21 4.66
N GLU A 12 2.51 8.24 5.51
CA GLU A 12 1.98 9.57 5.20
C GLU A 12 2.64 10.18 3.95
N ILE A 13 3.97 10.07 3.83
CA ILE A 13 4.68 10.54 2.64
C ILE A 13 4.19 9.82 1.38
N LEU A 14 4.09 8.48 1.42
CA LEU A 14 3.60 7.70 0.29
C LEU A 14 2.14 8.05 -0.08
N GLN A 15 1.29 8.29 0.92
CA GLN A 15 -0.09 8.70 0.72
C GLN A 15 -0.16 10.06 0.01
N LEU A 16 0.54 11.08 0.50
CA LEU A 16 0.59 12.40 -0.14
C LEU A 16 1.13 12.32 -1.57
N LEU A 17 2.22 11.57 -1.78
CA LEU A 17 2.80 11.42 -3.11
C LEU A 17 1.89 10.64 -4.08
N SER A 18 0.96 9.82 -3.57
CA SER A 18 -0.03 9.10 -4.37
C SER A 18 -1.15 9.99 -4.91
N GLU A 19 -1.41 11.12 -4.25
CA GLU A 19 -2.37 12.13 -4.73
C GLU A 19 -1.77 12.92 -5.88
N HIS A 20 -0.54 13.41 -5.71
CA HIS A 20 0.25 14.01 -6.78
C HIS A 20 1.75 14.05 -6.44
N PRO A 21 2.63 14.21 -7.43
CA PRO A 21 4.06 14.38 -7.17
C PRO A 21 4.35 15.62 -6.32
N MET A 22 5.27 15.51 -5.36
CA MET A 22 5.66 16.61 -4.47
C MET A 22 7.17 16.67 -4.26
N THR A 23 7.67 17.86 -3.93
CA THR A 23 9.03 18.13 -3.49
C THR A 23 9.22 17.87 -2.00
N ALA A 24 10.48 17.79 -1.54
CA ALA A 24 10.78 17.73 -0.11
C ALA A 24 10.28 18.95 0.66
N THR A 25 10.18 20.12 0.01
CA THR A 25 9.65 21.34 0.60
C THR A 25 8.15 21.26 0.85
N GLU A 26 7.41 20.79 -0.14
CA GLU A 26 5.95 20.63 -0.05
C GLU A 26 5.60 19.57 1.00
N LEU A 27 6.27 18.42 0.97
CA LEU A 27 6.10 17.37 2.00
C LEU A 27 6.40 17.88 3.42
N SER A 28 7.45 18.69 3.57
CA SER A 28 7.81 19.29 4.86
C SER A 28 6.71 20.21 5.38
N LYS A 29 6.10 21.02 4.50
CA LYS A 29 4.97 21.89 4.84
C LYS A 29 3.72 21.07 5.20
N SER A 30 3.36 20.08 4.39
CA SER A 30 2.16 19.26 4.60
C SER A 30 2.23 18.43 5.87
N LEU A 31 3.41 17.95 6.26
CA LEU A 31 3.60 17.04 7.41
C LEU A 31 4.05 17.74 8.69
N GLY A 32 4.32 19.05 8.64
CA GLY A 32 4.78 19.83 9.81
C GLY A 32 6.15 19.38 10.34
N ILE A 33 7.00 18.78 9.51
CA ILE A 33 8.34 18.29 9.90
C ILE A 33 9.42 18.90 9.02
N THR A 34 10.66 18.93 9.52
CA THR A 34 11.77 19.62 8.84
C THR A 34 12.11 19.00 7.49
N LYS A 35 12.61 19.81 6.53
CA LYS A 35 13.11 19.30 5.25
C LYS A 35 14.21 18.25 5.41
N SER A 36 15.04 18.35 6.45
CA SER A 36 16.09 17.37 6.75
C SER A 36 15.48 16.00 7.11
N ALA A 37 14.46 15.98 7.98
CA ALA A 37 13.74 14.75 8.33
C ALA A 37 13.02 14.15 7.10
N ILE A 38 12.40 14.99 6.27
CA ILE A 38 11.81 14.54 5.00
C ILE A 38 12.87 13.96 4.07
N GLY A 39 14.03 14.61 3.93
CA GLY A 39 15.14 14.12 3.11
C GLY A 39 15.64 12.75 3.55
N TYR A 40 15.72 12.52 4.87
CA TYR A 40 16.05 11.20 5.43
C TYR A 40 15.02 10.14 5.00
N HIS A 41 13.72 10.41 5.16
CA HIS A 41 12.68 9.47 4.77
C HIS A 41 12.64 9.22 3.25
N LEU A 42 12.74 10.27 2.43
CA LEU A 42 12.80 10.13 0.98
C LEU A 42 13.99 9.28 0.53
N LYS A 43 15.16 9.44 1.16
CA LYS A 43 16.32 8.59 0.88
C LYS A 43 16.03 7.13 1.19
N GLN A 44 15.42 6.82 2.34
CA GLN A 44 15.06 5.45 2.70
C GLN A 44 14.02 4.85 1.74
N LEU A 45 13.00 5.63 1.38
CA LEU A 45 11.96 5.23 0.43
C LEU A 45 12.55 5.00 -0.97
N MET A 46 13.49 5.83 -1.43
CA MET A 46 14.20 5.63 -2.69
C MET A 46 15.08 4.38 -2.67
N GLN A 47 15.86 4.17 -1.59
CA GLN A 47 16.72 2.99 -1.44
C GLN A 47 15.91 1.69 -1.43
N ALA A 48 14.69 1.73 -0.91
CA ALA A 48 13.75 0.62 -0.93
C ALA A 48 12.94 0.52 -2.24
N ASN A 49 13.25 1.33 -3.26
CA ASN A 49 12.52 1.39 -4.54
C ASN A 49 11.01 1.63 -4.38
N LEU A 50 10.60 2.45 -3.41
CA LEU A 50 9.19 2.77 -3.13
C LEU A 50 8.74 4.04 -3.86
N ILE A 51 9.68 4.95 -4.13
CA ILE A 51 9.45 6.21 -4.83
C ILE A 51 10.54 6.44 -5.87
N TYR A 52 10.24 7.26 -6.87
CA TYR A 52 11.19 7.70 -7.90
C TYR A 52 11.10 9.22 -8.10
N ILE A 53 12.11 9.79 -8.74
CA ILE A 53 12.10 11.19 -9.16
C ILE A 53 11.33 11.26 -10.49
N LYS A 54 10.14 11.84 -10.47
CA LYS A 54 9.29 11.98 -11.65
C LYS A 54 9.79 13.07 -12.59
N LYS A 55 10.22 14.20 -12.02
CA LYS A 55 10.79 15.33 -12.75
C LYS A 55 11.74 16.11 -11.86
N VAL A 56 12.63 16.86 -12.50
CA VAL A 56 13.49 17.86 -11.85
C VAL A 56 13.18 19.18 -12.51
N GLU A 57 12.83 20.19 -11.72
CA GLU A 57 12.61 21.55 -12.18
C GLU A 57 13.61 22.48 -11.53
N VAL A 58 13.95 23.58 -12.20
CA VAL A 58 14.84 24.59 -11.66
C VAL A 58 13.97 25.75 -11.18
N GLU A 59 14.03 26.07 -9.89
CA GLU A 59 13.37 27.24 -9.34
C GLU A 59 13.93 28.54 -9.95
N HIS A 60 13.18 29.63 -9.78
CA HIS A 60 13.56 30.95 -10.27
C HIS A 60 14.93 31.43 -9.76
N HIS A 61 15.39 30.92 -8.62
CA HIS A 61 16.70 31.21 -8.03
C HIS A 61 17.80 30.20 -8.40
N GLY A 62 17.56 29.33 -9.40
CA GLY A 62 18.54 28.35 -9.88
C GLY A 62 18.63 27.06 -9.07
N ILE A 63 17.82 26.89 -8.04
CA ILE A 63 17.84 25.69 -7.19
C ILE A 63 17.06 24.55 -7.87
N GLN A 64 17.70 23.40 -8.04
CA GLN A 64 17.03 22.21 -8.56
C GLN A 64 16.07 21.60 -7.52
N GLN A 65 14.81 21.46 -7.90
CA GLN A 65 13.77 20.78 -7.13
C GLN A 65 13.41 19.43 -7.77
N LYS A 66 13.57 18.38 -6.98
CA LYS A 66 13.16 17.02 -7.33
C LYS A 66 11.71 16.82 -6.91
N PHE A 67 10.87 16.44 -7.87
CA PHE A 67 9.51 15.98 -7.61
C PHE A 67 9.50 14.48 -7.49
N TYR A 68 9.09 14.00 -6.32
CA TYR A 68 8.99 12.58 -6.01
C TYR A 68 7.59 12.09 -6.34
N SER A 69 7.48 10.82 -6.73
CA SER A 69 6.20 10.15 -6.99
C SER A 69 6.35 8.69 -6.56
N PRO A 70 5.29 8.02 -6.07
CA PRO A 70 5.37 6.61 -5.76
C PRO A 70 5.51 5.84 -7.09
N ILE A 71 6.31 4.79 -7.10
CA ILE A 71 6.29 3.87 -8.24
C ILE A 71 4.86 3.30 -8.32
N ALA A 72 4.17 3.44 -9.46
CA ALA A 72 2.72 3.17 -9.63
C ALA A 72 2.25 1.80 -9.08
N ALA A 73 3.16 0.83 -8.99
CA ALA A 73 2.98 -0.44 -8.31
C ALA A 73 2.90 -0.37 -6.76
N PHE A 74 2.65 0.80 -6.16
CA PHE A 74 2.62 0.99 -4.69
C PHE A 74 1.31 1.47 -4.07
N ILE A 75 0.24 1.66 -4.85
CA ILE A 75 -1.10 1.71 -4.23
C ILE A 75 -1.37 0.39 -3.47
N ILE A 76 -0.70 -0.69 -3.89
CA ILE A 76 -0.56 -1.94 -3.17
C ILE A 76 0.91 -2.33 -3.22
N ALA A 77 1.62 -2.33 -2.09
CA ALA A 77 2.98 -2.87 -2.03
C ALA A 77 3.04 -4.24 -2.72
N THR A 78 4.04 -4.50 -3.54
CA THR A 78 4.17 -5.77 -4.26
C THR A 78 4.99 -6.73 -3.39
N TYR A 79 4.41 -7.88 -3.01
CA TYR A 79 5.02 -8.83 -2.07
C TYR A 79 6.44 -9.24 -2.49
N GLY A 80 6.64 -9.56 -3.76
CA GLY A 80 7.93 -10.00 -4.32
C GLY A 80 9.01 -8.90 -4.39
N ARG A 81 8.61 -7.62 -4.47
CA ARG A 81 9.54 -6.48 -4.50
C ARG A 81 9.77 -5.85 -3.12
N THR A 82 9.05 -6.31 -2.10
CA THR A 82 9.14 -5.74 -0.75
C THR A 82 10.32 -6.38 0.01
N PRO A 83 11.28 -5.58 0.51
CA PRO A 83 12.38 -6.09 1.33
C PRO A 83 11.89 -6.82 2.60
N ASP A 84 12.55 -7.91 2.98
CA ASP A 84 12.12 -8.77 4.10
C ASP A 84 11.98 -8.01 5.42
N ASN A 85 12.88 -7.06 5.68
CA ASN A 85 12.89 -6.24 6.88
C ASN A 85 11.64 -5.34 7.05
N ILE A 86 10.86 -5.14 5.98
CA ILE A 86 9.61 -4.37 6.01
C ILE A 86 8.37 -5.20 5.68
N LYS A 87 8.52 -6.47 5.26
CA LYS A 87 7.36 -7.36 4.96
C LYS A 87 6.38 -7.46 6.11
N ARG A 88 6.87 -7.59 7.34
CA ARG A 88 6.03 -7.68 8.55
C ARG A 88 5.06 -6.49 8.70
N TYR A 89 5.47 -5.29 8.28
CA TYR A 89 4.60 -4.12 8.32
C TYR A 89 3.44 -4.23 7.33
N PHE A 90 3.73 -4.64 6.09
CA PHE A 90 2.71 -4.80 5.07
C PHE A 90 1.79 -5.97 5.34
N ILE A 91 2.30 -7.06 5.93
CA ILE A 91 1.48 -8.17 6.44
C ILE A 91 0.49 -7.65 7.46
N GLN A 92 0.90 -6.83 8.43
CA GLN A 92 -0.02 -6.25 9.40
C GLN A 92 -1.13 -5.45 8.74
N VAL A 93 -0.80 -4.63 7.73
CA VAL A 93 -1.81 -3.88 6.98
C VAL A 93 -2.79 -4.82 6.26
N GLN A 94 -2.32 -5.91 5.66
CA GLN A 94 -3.20 -6.89 5.02
C GLN A 94 -4.03 -7.69 6.03
N ILE A 95 -3.53 -7.94 7.24
CA ILE A 95 -4.30 -8.53 8.33
C ILE A 95 -5.50 -7.64 8.65
N GLU A 96 -5.30 -6.34 8.85
CA GLU A 96 -6.41 -5.41 9.12
C GLU A 96 -7.45 -5.39 7.99
N HIS A 97 -7.00 -5.44 6.72
CA HIS A 97 -7.91 -5.54 5.58
C HIS A 97 -8.71 -6.84 5.60
N VAL A 98 -8.05 -7.97 5.82
CA VAL A 98 -8.71 -9.29 5.89
C VAL A 98 -9.73 -9.32 7.03
N ILE A 99 -9.38 -8.79 8.21
CA ILE A 99 -10.30 -8.67 9.35
C ILE A 99 -11.54 -7.85 8.94
N GLY A 100 -11.35 -6.68 8.33
CA GLY A 100 -12.47 -5.84 7.88
C GLY A 100 -13.38 -6.56 6.89
N ILE A 101 -12.82 -7.33 5.96
CA ILE A 101 -13.60 -8.10 4.98
C ILE A 101 -14.35 -9.25 5.66
N LEU A 102 -13.70 -9.99 6.56
CA LEU A 102 -14.33 -11.10 7.29
C LEU A 102 -15.46 -10.58 8.18
N ALA A 103 -15.26 -9.45 8.85
CA ALA A 103 -16.31 -8.78 9.64
C ALA A 103 -17.49 -8.37 8.76
N ALA A 104 -17.25 -7.79 7.58
CA ALA A 104 -18.32 -7.45 6.64
C ALA A 104 -19.12 -8.69 6.21
N ILE A 105 -18.43 -9.81 5.92
CA ILE A 105 -19.08 -11.08 5.56
C ILE A 105 -19.93 -11.62 6.72
N GLN A 106 -19.42 -11.59 7.95
CA GLN A 106 -20.17 -12.03 9.13
C GLN A 106 -21.43 -11.17 9.34
N CYS A 107 -21.31 -9.85 9.17
CA CYS A 107 -22.45 -8.94 9.23
C CYS A 107 -23.50 -9.23 8.15
N GLU A 108 -23.09 -9.46 6.90
CA GLU A 108 -24.01 -9.75 5.79
C GLU A 108 -24.72 -11.10 5.94
N ASN A 109 -24.03 -12.12 6.44
CA ASN A 109 -24.56 -13.49 6.51
C ASN A 109 -25.19 -13.84 7.86
N SER A 110 -25.17 -12.90 8.83
CA SER A 110 -25.69 -13.11 10.19
C SER A 110 -25.14 -14.38 10.88
N PHE A 111 -23.93 -14.78 10.52
CA PHE A 111 -23.25 -15.96 11.05
C PHE A 111 -21.83 -15.61 11.48
N PHE A 112 -21.44 -16.06 12.67
CA PHE A 112 -20.14 -15.85 13.26
C PHE A 112 -19.36 -17.16 13.26
N PHE A 113 -18.09 -17.10 12.91
CA PHE A 113 -17.18 -18.23 12.95
C PHE A 113 -15.88 -17.82 13.64
N ASP A 114 -15.34 -18.73 14.43
CA ASP A 114 -14.05 -18.52 15.08
C ASP A 114 -12.93 -18.67 14.05
N ILE A 115 -12.04 -17.69 14.01
CA ILE A 115 -10.92 -17.66 13.09
C ILE A 115 -9.64 -17.55 13.89
N HIS A 116 -8.79 -18.56 13.79
CA HIS A 116 -7.47 -18.51 14.40
C HIS A 116 -6.59 -17.45 13.73
N SER A 117 -5.73 -16.80 14.53
CA SER A 117 -4.81 -15.76 14.05
C SER A 117 -3.92 -16.23 12.90
N GLU A 118 -3.48 -17.49 12.93
CA GLU A 118 -2.67 -18.09 11.86
C GLU A 118 -3.40 -18.12 10.52
N THR A 119 -4.71 -18.40 10.53
CA THR A 119 -5.55 -18.37 9.33
C THR A 119 -5.66 -16.95 8.77
N ILE A 120 -5.83 -15.95 9.65
CA ILE A 120 -5.89 -14.54 9.24
C ILE A 120 -4.56 -14.11 8.59
N GLU A 121 -3.42 -14.46 9.20
CA GLU A 121 -2.11 -14.13 8.66
C GLU A 121 -1.86 -14.83 7.31
N LYS A 122 -2.26 -16.09 7.18
CA LYS A 122 -2.17 -16.83 5.91
C LYS A 122 -3.01 -16.18 4.81
N LEU A 123 -4.25 -15.80 5.11
CA LEU A 123 -5.12 -15.07 4.17
C LEU A 123 -4.55 -13.71 3.80
N ALA A 124 -3.97 -12.98 4.76
CA ALA A 124 -3.33 -11.69 4.52
C ALA A 124 -2.15 -11.81 3.55
N LEU A 125 -1.31 -12.84 3.72
CA LEU A 125 -0.22 -13.16 2.79
C LEU A 125 -0.75 -13.53 1.39
N MET A 126 -1.82 -14.33 1.32
CA MET A 126 -2.44 -14.73 0.06
C MET A 126 -3.05 -13.53 -0.67
N LEU A 127 -3.80 -12.69 0.04
CA LEU A 127 -4.34 -11.43 -0.47
C LEU A 127 -3.21 -10.57 -1.05
N TRP A 128 -2.12 -10.42 -0.31
CA TRP A 128 -0.99 -9.61 -0.74
C TRP A 128 -0.38 -10.10 -2.06
N LYS A 129 -0.17 -11.41 -2.20
CA LYS A 129 0.31 -12.04 -3.43
C LYS A 129 -0.67 -11.84 -4.59
N GLN A 130 -1.98 -11.96 -4.34
CA GLN A 130 -3.00 -11.75 -5.37
C GLN A 130 -3.07 -10.30 -5.83
N LEU A 131 -2.93 -9.34 -4.91
CA LEU A 131 -2.87 -7.93 -5.25
C LEU A 131 -1.66 -7.63 -6.14
N GLU A 132 -0.48 -8.18 -5.83
CA GLU A 132 0.71 -8.02 -6.69
C GLU A 132 0.49 -8.55 -8.11
N GLN A 133 -0.10 -9.75 -8.24
CA GLN A 133 -0.39 -10.32 -9.56
C GLN A 133 -1.42 -9.51 -10.33
N THR A 134 -2.43 -8.97 -9.64
CA THR A 134 -3.50 -8.21 -10.25
C THR A 134 -3.02 -6.81 -10.65
N CYS A 135 -2.20 -6.14 -9.84
CA CYS A 135 -1.58 -4.85 -10.17
C CYS A 135 -0.82 -4.89 -11.51
N LYS A 136 -0.11 -5.98 -11.81
CA LYS A 136 0.61 -6.15 -13.07
C LYS A 136 -0.29 -6.03 -14.32
N LYS A 137 -1.57 -6.39 -14.20
CA LYS A 137 -2.54 -6.24 -15.31
C LYS A 137 -2.88 -4.78 -15.62
N TYR A 138 -2.68 -3.90 -14.65
CA TYR A 138 -2.99 -2.48 -14.74
C TYR A 138 -1.72 -1.63 -14.95
N GLU A 139 -0.52 -2.23 -14.95
CA GLU A 139 0.73 -1.57 -15.32
C GLU A 139 0.66 -1.11 -16.80
N GLY A 140 0.75 0.21 -17.05
CA GLY A 140 0.68 0.79 -18.40
C GLY A 140 -0.73 1.10 -18.91
N SER A 141 -1.77 0.84 -18.12
CA SER A 141 -3.13 1.24 -18.46
C SER A 141 -3.34 2.74 -18.19
N ASN A 142 -3.81 3.50 -19.18
CA ASN A 142 -4.13 4.94 -19.09
C ASN A 142 -5.41 5.19 -18.25
N VAL A 143 -5.70 4.35 -17.26
CA VAL A 143 -6.95 4.40 -16.51
C VAL A 143 -6.90 5.57 -15.52
N ILE A 144 -7.33 6.70 -16.05
CA ILE A 144 -7.81 7.85 -15.31
C ILE A 144 -9.27 7.55 -14.97
N ASP A 145 -9.52 7.26 -13.69
CA ASP A 145 -10.73 7.70 -12.99
C ASP A 145 -10.50 7.56 -11.49
N THR A 146 -9.82 8.57 -10.90
CA THR A 146 -9.41 8.67 -9.48
C THR A 146 -8.59 7.49 -8.92
N ALA A 147 -7.51 7.79 -8.19
CA ALA A 147 -6.68 6.76 -7.56
C ALA A 147 -7.49 5.83 -6.62
N GLY A 148 -8.61 6.32 -6.07
CA GLY A 148 -9.54 5.56 -5.24
C GLY A 148 -10.28 4.45 -5.98
N SER A 149 -10.94 4.75 -7.10
CA SER A 149 -11.72 3.73 -7.84
C SER A 149 -10.82 2.64 -8.43
N LEU A 150 -9.64 3.00 -8.95
CA LEU A 150 -8.67 2.00 -9.43
C LEU A 150 -8.23 1.06 -8.30
N LYS A 151 -7.98 1.60 -7.09
CA LYS A 151 -7.64 0.78 -5.93
C LYS A 151 -8.74 -0.21 -5.59
N ILE A 152 -10.00 0.24 -5.56
CA ILE A 152 -11.15 -0.63 -5.32
C ILE A 152 -11.20 -1.76 -6.36
N THR A 153 -11.07 -1.45 -7.65
CA THR A 153 -11.06 -2.45 -8.72
C THR A 153 -9.98 -3.51 -8.51
N ILE A 154 -8.74 -3.09 -8.21
CA ILE A 154 -7.64 -4.05 -8.00
C ILE A 154 -7.91 -4.95 -6.78
N TYR A 155 -8.43 -4.38 -5.69
CA TYR A 155 -8.79 -5.16 -4.50
C TYR A 155 -9.93 -6.15 -4.80
N THR A 156 -10.97 -5.72 -5.53
CA THR A 156 -12.08 -6.58 -5.96
C THR A 156 -11.57 -7.77 -6.76
N ASP A 157 -10.72 -7.53 -7.76
CA ASP A 157 -10.14 -8.59 -8.59
C ASP A 157 -9.26 -9.56 -7.78
N ALA A 158 -8.43 -9.03 -6.88
CA ALA A 158 -7.59 -9.85 -6.00
C ALA A 158 -8.43 -10.71 -5.05
N LEU A 159 -9.51 -10.14 -4.50
CA LEU A 159 -10.43 -10.86 -3.61
C LEU A 159 -11.23 -11.93 -4.34
N ASN A 160 -11.68 -11.68 -5.57
CA ASN A 160 -12.35 -12.69 -6.39
C ASN A 160 -11.46 -13.90 -6.61
N LYS A 161 -10.16 -13.71 -6.84
CA LYS A 161 -9.21 -14.82 -6.89
C LYS A 161 -9.01 -15.48 -5.53
N LEU A 162 -8.85 -14.70 -4.45
CA LEU A 162 -8.66 -15.24 -3.09
C LEU A 162 -9.83 -16.11 -2.65
N LYS A 163 -11.08 -15.72 -2.98
CA LYS A 163 -12.30 -16.48 -2.71
C LYS A 163 -12.31 -17.89 -3.30
N THR A 164 -11.51 -18.14 -4.35
CA THR A 164 -11.41 -19.47 -4.96
C THR A 164 -10.50 -20.43 -4.18
N SER A 165 -9.66 -19.90 -3.28
CA SER A 165 -8.68 -20.68 -2.52
C SER A 165 -9.32 -21.64 -1.50
N PRO A 166 -8.69 -22.80 -1.23
CA PRO A 166 -9.15 -23.72 -0.19
C PRO A 166 -9.23 -23.06 1.18
N GLU A 167 -8.24 -22.23 1.53
CA GLU A 167 -8.17 -21.51 2.80
C GLU A 167 -9.38 -20.60 3.00
N TRP A 168 -9.79 -19.86 1.96
CA TRP A 168 -10.97 -19.02 2.04
C TRP A 168 -12.26 -19.84 2.12
N LYS A 169 -12.39 -20.87 1.28
CA LYS A 169 -13.59 -21.72 1.24
C LYS A 169 -13.84 -22.44 2.56
N ALA A 170 -12.78 -22.84 3.27
CA ALA A 170 -12.88 -23.49 4.57
C ALA A 170 -13.47 -22.59 5.68
N LEU A 171 -13.51 -21.27 5.47
CA LEU A 171 -14.12 -20.32 6.42
C LEU A 171 -15.64 -20.24 6.29
N LEU A 172 -16.15 -20.52 5.09
CA LEU A 172 -17.57 -20.42 4.83
C LEU A 172 -18.22 -21.76 5.14
N PRO A 173 -19.31 -21.78 5.93
CA PRO A 173 -20.07 -23.01 6.10
C PRO A 173 -20.47 -23.52 4.71
N LEU A 174 -20.29 -24.83 4.47
CA LEU A 174 -20.78 -25.48 3.27
C LEU A 174 -22.28 -25.18 3.20
N SER A 175 -22.71 -24.54 2.10
CA SER A 175 -24.13 -24.35 1.79
C SER A 175 -24.73 -25.64 1.25
#